data_AF-A0A9P6RQI0-F1
#
_entry.id   AF-A0A9P6RQI0-F1
#
_cell.length_a   1.000
_cell.length_b   1.000
_cell.length_c   1.000
_cell.angle_alpha   90.00
_cell.angle_beta   90.00
_cell.angle_gamma   90.00
#
_symmetry.space_group_name_H-M   'P 1'
#
loop_
_entity.id
_entity.type
_entity.pdbx_description
1 polymer ?
#
loop_
_entity_poly.entity_id
_entity_poly.type
_entity_poly.pdbx_seq_one_letter_code
_entity_poly.pdbx_strand_id
1 'polypeptide(L)'
;MATGPKFAINLFRTIPPQVNPSGDAFDPEEDEPVLEMAWPHLQIVYEIFLRFIESADFNTNLAKRYLLELFDSEDPRERDFLKTTLHRIYGKFLNLRAFIRRSINNVFLQFVYEKQRHNGISELLEILGSIINGFATPLKSEHKTFLTKVLMPLHKVKSLSLYHPQLAYCVVQFLEKDPTLTEEVVHGLLRFWPKVNSPKEVMFLNEIEEILDVIEPLEFVKIEVPLFTQIARCVSSPNFQVAERALYYWNNEYIVNLIHDNANEILPIVFQSLYKNSKTHWNRTIHGLVYNALKLFMDVTPKLFDECTNQYRQARQDDRQRLMDREEQWQRLEQQAADNYANLQAQGAVTVSPHPLLLSAPSTPLALLEHDELTEMALDEPMGGAGSVEQDAYSGDGELQTLGGSGPVVPQFRRKSIIPVDETVITELNRHRSLDETPYMEQSTVGTGND
;
A
#
# COMPACT_ATOMS: atom_id res chain seq x y z
N MET A 1 -54.20 -4.14 -0.14
CA MET A 1 -53.93 -3.26 -1.31
C MET A 1 -53.74 -1.76 -0.97
N ALA A 2 -53.69 -1.30 0.29
CA ALA A 2 -53.65 0.15 0.61
C ALA A 2 -52.37 0.68 1.28
N THR A 3 -51.34 -0.14 1.50
CA THR A 3 -50.13 0.25 2.26
C THR A 3 -48.96 0.69 1.39
N GLY A 4 -48.85 0.18 0.15
CA GLY A 4 -47.81 0.56 -0.81
C GLY A 4 -47.67 2.08 -1.07
N PRO A 5 -48.78 2.84 -1.28
CA PRO A 5 -48.71 4.27 -1.51
C PRO A 5 -48.20 5.06 -0.29
N LYS A 6 -48.41 4.55 0.92
CA LYS A 6 -48.08 5.28 2.16
C LYS A 6 -46.58 5.27 2.47
N PHE A 7 -45.86 4.19 2.16
CA PHE A 7 -44.39 4.17 2.35
C PHE A 7 -43.69 5.09 1.38
N ALA A 8 -44.11 5.09 0.11
CA ALA A 8 -43.55 5.95 -0.93
C ALA A 8 -43.65 7.43 -0.56
N ILE A 9 -44.77 7.87 0.02
CA ILE A 9 -44.97 9.27 0.44
C ILE A 9 -44.03 9.67 1.59
N ASN A 10 -43.70 8.76 2.50
CA ASN A 10 -42.86 9.07 3.66
C ASN A 10 -41.36 8.92 3.37
N LEU A 11 -40.98 7.91 2.59
CA LEU A 11 -39.58 7.56 2.34
C LEU A 11 -39.03 8.21 1.07
N PHE A 12 -39.80 8.22 -0.02
CA PHE A 12 -39.30 8.65 -1.32
C PHE A 12 -39.35 10.17 -1.42
N ARG A 13 -38.24 10.78 -1.01
CA ARG A 13 -37.98 12.21 -1.05
C ARG A 13 -36.65 12.46 -1.75
N THR A 14 -36.53 13.62 -2.37
CA THR A 14 -35.22 14.11 -2.81
C THR A 14 -34.37 14.36 -1.56
N ILE A 15 -33.13 13.88 -1.57
CA ILE A 15 -32.19 14.13 -0.48
C ILE A 15 -31.93 15.65 -0.41
N PRO A 16 -31.94 16.26 0.79
CA PRO A 16 -31.61 17.68 0.94
C PRO A 16 -30.22 17.99 0.39
N PRO A 17 -29.95 19.25 -0.01
CA PRO A 17 -28.61 19.65 -0.43
C PRO A 17 -27.59 19.30 0.64
N GLN A 18 -26.51 18.63 0.24
CA GLN A 18 -25.45 18.22 1.14
C GLN A 18 -24.81 19.47 1.77
N VAL A 19 -24.66 19.45 3.10
CA VAL A 19 -24.12 20.60 3.85
C VAL A 19 -22.60 20.53 3.99
N ASN A 20 -22.03 19.32 3.88
CA ASN A 20 -20.59 19.15 4.02
C ASN A 20 -19.85 19.76 2.82
N PRO A 21 -18.79 20.54 3.08
CA PRO A 21 -18.05 21.25 2.06
C PRO A 21 -17.48 20.30 1.00
N SER A 22 -17.27 20.83 -0.21
CA SER A 22 -16.76 20.06 -1.34
C SER A 22 -15.50 20.71 -1.90
N GLY A 23 -14.54 19.89 -2.33
CA GLY A 23 -13.30 20.35 -2.93
C GLY A 23 -12.11 19.46 -2.59
N ASP A 24 -10.97 19.74 -3.21
CA ASP A 24 -9.74 18.94 -3.07
C ASP A 24 -9.07 19.05 -1.69
N ALA A 25 -9.44 20.05 -0.89
CA ALA A 25 -8.88 20.30 0.42
C ALA A 25 -9.71 19.71 1.58
N PHE A 26 -10.85 19.09 1.27
CA PHE A 26 -11.74 18.50 2.28
C PHE A 26 -11.59 16.98 2.28
N ASP A 27 -11.38 16.42 3.47
CA ASP A 27 -11.36 14.99 3.68
C ASP A 27 -12.76 14.51 4.10
N PRO A 28 -13.44 13.69 3.28
CA PRO A 28 -14.75 13.12 3.64
C PRO A 28 -14.74 12.26 4.92
N GLU A 29 -13.57 11.89 5.45
CA GLU A 29 -13.48 11.24 6.77
C GLU A 29 -13.74 12.19 7.95
N GLU A 30 -13.54 13.50 7.75
CA GLU A 30 -13.75 14.52 8.77
C GLU A 30 -15.19 15.05 8.79
N ASP A 31 -16.02 14.62 7.83
CA ASP A 31 -17.40 15.04 7.69
C ASP A 31 -18.24 14.64 8.92
N GLU A 32 -18.84 15.64 9.59
CA GLU A 32 -19.80 15.37 10.65
C GLU A 32 -21.10 14.81 10.06
N PRO A 33 -21.64 13.70 10.60
CA PRO A 33 -22.85 13.10 10.07
C PRO A 33 -24.06 13.99 10.34
N VAL A 34 -24.78 14.34 9.28
CA VAL A 34 -25.98 15.17 9.37
C VAL A 34 -27.17 14.26 9.63
N LEU A 35 -27.75 14.40 10.82
CA LEU A 35 -28.86 13.57 11.26
C LEU A 35 -30.19 14.10 10.75
N GLU A 36 -31.04 13.21 10.27
CA GLU A 36 -32.38 13.56 9.80
C GLU A 36 -33.28 13.96 10.98
N MET A 37 -33.88 15.15 10.91
CA MET A 37 -34.71 15.69 11.99
C MET A 37 -36.01 14.88 12.18
N ALA A 38 -36.56 14.35 11.09
CA ALA A 38 -37.75 13.52 11.10
C ALA A 38 -37.48 12.05 11.49
N TRP A 39 -36.25 11.72 11.96
CA TRP A 39 -35.84 10.35 12.23
C TRP A 39 -36.79 9.55 13.12
N PRO A 40 -37.35 10.07 14.24
CA PRO A 40 -38.26 9.28 15.07
C PRO A 40 -39.50 8.75 14.32
N HIS A 41 -39.99 9.51 13.33
CA HIS A 41 -41.07 9.07 12.45
C HIS A 41 -40.56 8.11 11.38
N LEU A 42 -39.47 8.46 10.70
CA LEU A 42 -38.91 7.66 9.62
C LEU A 42 -38.44 6.29 10.08
N GLN A 43 -37.87 6.19 11.28
CA GLN A 43 -37.48 4.93 11.90
C GLN A 43 -38.66 3.96 11.95
N ILE A 44 -39.82 4.39 12.46
CA ILE A 44 -41.02 3.56 12.53
C ILE A 44 -41.49 3.16 11.13
N VAL A 45 -41.43 4.09 10.17
CA VAL A 45 -41.79 3.79 8.77
C VAL A 45 -40.87 2.73 8.18
N TYR A 46 -39.56 2.82 8.40
CA TYR A 46 -38.57 1.81 7.96
C TYR A 46 -38.78 0.46 8.64
N GLU A 47 -39.03 0.43 9.95
CA GLU A 47 -39.32 -0.81 10.69
C GLU A 47 -40.59 -1.51 10.17
N ILE A 48 -41.67 -0.75 9.98
CA ILE A 48 -42.91 -1.29 9.41
C ILE A 48 -42.66 -1.78 7.98
N PHE A 49 -41.92 -1.02 7.17
CA PHE A 49 -41.62 -1.40 5.79
C PHE A 49 -40.79 -2.68 5.71
N LEU A 50 -39.78 -2.83 6.57
CA LEU A 50 -38.96 -4.03 6.65
C LEU A 50 -39.80 -5.26 7.01
N ARG A 51 -40.66 -5.15 8.03
CA ARG A 51 -41.60 -6.23 8.42
C ARG A 51 -42.61 -6.53 7.32
N PHE A 52 -43.05 -5.50 6.59
CA PHE A 52 -43.96 -5.67 5.47
C PHE A 52 -43.31 -6.40 4.29
N ILE A 53 -42.03 -6.15 4.00
CA ILE A 53 -41.27 -6.89 2.97
C ILE A 53 -41.07 -8.35 3.37
N GLU A 54 -40.90 -8.64 4.65
CA GLU A 54 -40.78 -10.01 5.16
C GLU A 54 -42.08 -10.82 4.97
N SER A 55 -43.24 -10.16 4.98
CA SER A 55 -44.56 -10.79 4.78
C SER A 55 -44.70 -11.54 3.44
N ALA A 56 -45.31 -12.74 3.46
CA ALA A 56 -45.45 -13.61 2.29
C ALA A 56 -46.23 -12.98 1.11
N ASP A 57 -47.15 -12.04 1.39
CA ASP A 57 -48.07 -11.47 0.40
C ASP A 57 -47.59 -10.16 -0.25
N PHE A 58 -46.29 -9.85 -0.18
CA PHE A 58 -45.73 -8.59 -0.68
C PHE A 58 -45.68 -8.51 -2.22
N ASN A 59 -46.16 -7.39 -2.79
CA ASN A 59 -46.11 -7.11 -4.23
C ASN A 59 -44.86 -6.31 -4.63
N THR A 60 -44.02 -6.90 -5.48
CA THR A 60 -42.69 -6.39 -5.90
C THR A 60 -42.69 -5.16 -6.83
N ASN A 61 -43.83 -4.76 -7.39
CA ASN A 61 -43.85 -3.72 -8.43
C ASN A 61 -43.73 -2.29 -7.88
N LEU A 62 -43.90 -2.08 -6.57
CA LEU A 62 -43.90 -0.74 -5.95
C LEU A 62 -42.51 -0.23 -5.51
N ALA A 63 -41.50 -1.10 -5.38
CA ALA A 63 -40.26 -0.78 -4.65
C ALA A 63 -39.05 -0.38 -5.53
N LYS A 64 -39.19 -0.32 -6.85
CA LYS A 64 -38.03 -0.46 -7.76
C LYS A 64 -37.15 0.79 -7.92
N ARG A 65 -37.70 2.01 -7.98
CA ARG A 65 -36.93 3.17 -8.49
C ARG A 65 -36.33 4.07 -7.42
N TYR A 66 -37.03 4.29 -6.32
CA TYR A 66 -36.68 5.34 -5.36
C TYR A 66 -35.82 4.87 -4.18
N LEU A 67 -35.74 3.56 -3.92
CA LEU A 67 -35.00 3.03 -2.77
C LEU A 67 -33.48 3.23 -2.89
N LEU A 68 -32.93 3.15 -4.10
CA LEU A 68 -31.48 3.27 -4.31
C LEU A 68 -30.99 4.71 -4.24
N GLU A 69 -31.82 5.68 -4.62
CA GLU A 69 -31.47 7.11 -4.52
C GLU A 69 -31.29 7.52 -3.05
N LEU A 70 -31.99 6.89 -2.12
CA LEU A 70 -31.90 7.18 -0.68
C LEU A 70 -30.58 6.71 -0.04
N PHE A 71 -29.79 5.86 -0.71
CA PHE A 71 -28.48 5.44 -0.18
C PHE A 71 -27.48 6.60 -0.10
N ASP A 72 -27.73 7.72 -0.78
CA ASP A 72 -26.90 8.93 -0.67
C ASP A 72 -27.27 9.81 0.54
N SER A 73 -28.16 9.34 1.42
CA SER A 73 -28.50 10.02 2.68
C SER A 73 -27.26 10.21 3.56
N GLU A 74 -27.10 11.41 4.15
CA GLU A 74 -26.02 11.71 5.09
C GLU A 74 -26.21 10.98 6.44
N ASP A 75 -27.45 10.60 6.79
CA ASP A 75 -27.77 9.90 8.03
C ASP A 75 -27.39 8.41 7.94
N PRO A 76 -26.37 7.93 8.69
CA PRO A 76 -25.95 6.53 8.65
C PRO A 76 -27.03 5.55 9.10
N ARG A 77 -27.97 5.99 9.96
CA ARG A 77 -29.07 5.14 10.43
C ARG A 77 -30.04 4.83 9.31
N GLU A 78 -30.32 5.82 8.46
CA GLU A 78 -31.16 5.63 7.28
C GLU A 78 -30.50 4.63 6.31
N ARG A 79 -29.19 4.80 6.06
CA ARG A 79 -28.42 3.89 5.20
C ARG A 79 -28.40 2.46 5.72
N ASP A 80 -28.29 2.23 7.02
CA ASP A 80 -28.31 0.87 7.59
C ASP A 80 -29.68 0.17 7.43
N PHE A 81 -30.78 0.91 7.60
CA PHE A 81 -32.12 0.38 7.30
C PHE A 81 -32.29 0.08 5.81
N LEU A 82 -31.82 0.97 4.92
CA LEU A 82 -31.84 0.76 3.48
C LEU A 82 -31.00 -0.46 3.07
N LYS A 83 -29.82 -0.63 3.68
CA LYS A 83 -28.93 -1.78 3.48
C LYS A 83 -29.67 -3.08 3.76
N THR A 84 -30.22 -3.19 4.97
CA THR A 84 -30.96 -4.39 5.40
C THR A 84 -32.17 -4.63 4.50
N THR A 85 -32.92 -3.58 4.20
CA THR A 85 -34.12 -3.65 3.36
C THR A 85 -33.80 -4.14 1.94
N LEU A 86 -32.80 -3.56 1.29
CA LEU A 86 -32.39 -3.94 -0.06
C LEU A 86 -31.85 -5.36 -0.11
N HIS A 87 -31.06 -5.77 0.89
CA HIS A 87 -30.57 -7.14 0.99
C HIS A 87 -31.72 -8.16 1.10
N ARG A 88 -32.74 -7.89 1.95
CA ARG A 88 -33.94 -8.75 2.06
C ARG A 88 -34.71 -8.83 0.75
N ILE A 89 -34.90 -7.71 0.05
CA ILE A 89 -35.55 -7.67 -1.26
C ILE A 89 -34.77 -8.53 -2.27
N TYR A 90 -33.44 -8.40 -2.32
CA TYR A 90 -32.59 -9.17 -3.23
C TYR A 90 -32.66 -10.69 -2.96
N GLY A 91 -32.63 -11.08 -1.68
CA GLY A 91 -32.73 -12.46 -1.26
C GLY A 91 -34.07 -13.09 -1.65
N LYS A 92 -35.17 -12.40 -1.35
CA LYS A 92 -36.55 -12.90 -1.52
C LYS A 92 -37.03 -12.88 -2.97
N PHE A 93 -36.71 -11.84 -3.73
CA PHE A 93 -37.30 -11.61 -5.06
C PHE A 93 -36.29 -11.85 -6.19
N LEU A 94 -36.26 -13.09 -6.68
CA LEU A 94 -35.33 -13.52 -7.73
C LEU A 94 -35.42 -12.67 -9.02
N ASN A 95 -36.63 -12.25 -9.39
CA ASN A 95 -36.90 -11.43 -10.57
C ASN A 95 -36.33 -9.99 -10.48
N LEU A 96 -35.98 -9.52 -9.28
CA LEU A 96 -35.39 -8.20 -9.07
C LEU A 96 -33.87 -8.20 -9.06
N ARG A 97 -33.23 -9.37 -8.92
CA ARG A 97 -31.76 -9.47 -8.76
C ARG A 97 -30.98 -8.80 -9.88
N ALA A 98 -31.37 -9.07 -11.13
CA ALA A 98 -30.70 -8.48 -12.29
C ALA A 98 -30.84 -6.94 -12.32
N PHE A 99 -32.02 -6.43 -11.96
CA PHE A 99 -32.27 -5.00 -11.87
C PHE A 99 -31.44 -4.37 -10.75
N ILE A 100 -31.45 -4.94 -9.55
CA ILE A 100 -30.69 -4.43 -8.40
C ILE A 100 -29.20 -4.36 -8.72
N ARG A 101 -28.60 -5.45 -9.23
CA ARG A 101 -27.18 -5.46 -9.62
C ARG A 101 -26.87 -4.38 -10.65
N ARG A 102 -27.69 -4.24 -11.70
CA ARG A 102 -27.50 -3.22 -12.73
C ARG A 102 -27.58 -1.80 -12.14
N SER A 103 -28.52 -1.56 -11.24
CA SER A 103 -28.70 -0.24 -10.64
C SER A 103 -27.54 0.11 -9.69
N ILE A 104 -27.04 -0.84 -8.89
CA ILE A 104 -25.84 -0.64 -8.06
C ILE A 104 -24.62 -0.37 -8.95
N ASN A 105 -24.46 -1.12 -10.06
CA ASN A 105 -23.38 -0.87 -11.01
C ASN A 105 -23.43 0.55 -11.57
N ASN A 106 -24.62 1.07 -11.91
CA ASN A 106 -24.76 2.43 -12.39
C ASN A 106 -24.37 3.47 -11.34
N VAL A 107 -24.73 3.24 -10.06
CA VAL A 107 -24.30 4.09 -8.95
C VAL A 107 -22.78 4.11 -8.83
N PHE A 108 -22.13 2.95 -8.90
CA PHE A 108 -20.66 2.86 -8.83
C PHE A 108 -19.97 3.51 -10.02
N LEU A 109 -20.50 3.33 -11.25
CA LEU A 109 -19.94 3.97 -12.43
C LEU A 109 -20.07 5.51 -12.35
N GLN A 110 -21.24 6.02 -11.94
CA GLN A 110 -21.43 7.45 -11.73
C GLN A 110 -20.54 7.98 -10.60
N PHE A 111 -20.37 7.22 -9.52
CA PHE A 111 -19.48 7.57 -8.42
C PHE A 111 -18.02 7.67 -8.88
N VAL A 112 -17.50 6.66 -9.58
CA VAL A 112 -16.08 6.62 -10.01
C VAL A 112 -15.76 7.68 -11.08
N TYR A 113 -16.64 7.84 -12.07
CA TYR A 113 -16.33 8.59 -13.29
C TYR A 113 -16.96 9.99 -13.37
N GLU A 114 -18.00 10.29 -12.60
CA GLU A 114 -18.71 11.57 -12.69
C GLU A 114 -18.60 12.38 -11.39
N LYS A 115 -19.15 11.86 -10.28
CA LYS A 115 -19.40 12.67 -9.09
C LYS A 115 -18.29 12.60 -8.04
N GLN A 116 -17.60 11.45 -7.92
CA GLN A 116 -16.64 11.14 -6.85
C GLN A 116 -17.13 11.38 -5.42
N ARG A 117 -18.45 11.48 -5.23
CA ARG A 117 -19.12 11.65 -3.93
C ARG A 117 -20.41 10.85 -3.93
N HIS A 118 -20.55 9.98 -2.93
CA HIS A 118 -21.75 9.22 -2.64
C HIS A 118 -21.62 8.59 -1.24
N ASN A 119 -22.58 8.81 -0.35
CA ASN A 119 -22.47 8.42 1.06
C ASN A 119 -22.66 6.90 1.29
N GLY A 120 -23.42 6.23 0.44
CA GLY A 120 -23.80 4.82 0.62
C GLY A 120 -22.92 3.78 -0.06
N ILE A 121 -21.68 4.09 -0.48
CA ILE A 121 -20.85 3.14 -1.22
C ILE A 121 -20.47 1.93 -0.36
N SER A 122 -20.14 2.17 0.92
CA SER A 122 -19.78 1.12 1.87
C SER A 122 -20.92 0.13 2.09
N GLU A 123 -22.13 0.61 2.35
CA GLU A 123 -23.31 -0.21 2.59
C GLU A 123 -23.72 -1.00 1.34
N LEU A 124 -23.58 -0.41 0.14
CA LEU A 124 -23.83 -1.12 -1.12
C LEU A 124 -22.81 -2.25 -1.35
N LEU A 125 -21.53 -2.03 -0.99
CA LEU A 125 -20.49 -3.05 -1.05
C LEU A 125 -20.73 -4.17 -0.03
N GLU A 126 -21.20 -3.88 1.19
CA GLU A 126 -21.58 -4.93 2.15
C GLU A 126 -22.64 -5.89 1.59
N ILE A 127 -23.68 -5.33 0.93
CA ILE A 127 -24.71 -6.15 0.28
C ILE A 127 -24.08 -6.98 -0.83
N LEU A 128 -23.24 -6.36 -1.66
CA LEU A 128 -22.57 -7.05 -2.76
C LEU A 128 -21.65 -8.17 -2.27
N GLY A 129 -20.91 -7.99 -1.17
CA GLY A 129 -20.10 -9.03 -0.58
C GLY A 129 -20.91 -10.28 -0.25
N SER A 130 -22.08 -10.10 0.38
CA SER A 130 -23.02 -11.21 0.64
C SER A 130 -23.55 -11.85 -0.66
N ILE A 131 -23.84 -11.03 -1.68
CA ILE A 131 -24.30 -11.52 -2.99
C ILE A 131 -23.22 -12.33 -3.71
N ILE A 132 -21.97 -11.86 -3.70
CA ILE A 132 -20.81 -12.49 -4.35
C ILE A 132 -20.53 -13.83 -3.70
N ASN A 133 -20.55 -13.90 -2.36
CA ASN A 133 -20.40 -15.16 -1.65
C ASN A 133 -21.47 -16.20 -2.06
N GLY A 134 -22.69 -15.75 -2.40
CA GLY A 134 -23.77 -16.58 -2.91
C GLY A 134 -23.70 -16.94 -4.41
N PHE A 135 -22.67 -16.51 -5.16
CA PHE A 135 -22.54 -16.89 -6.57
C PHE A 135 -22.27 -18.39 -6.74
N ALA A 136 -22.90 -18.96 -7.77
CA ALA A 136 -22.64 -20.32 -8.20
C ALA A 136 -21.31 -20.39 -8.95
N THR A 137 -20.55 -21.46 -8.71
CA THR A 137 -19.38 -21.83 -9.50
C THR A 137 -19.81 -22.82 -10.61
N PRO A 138 -19.30 -22.69 -11.85
CA PRO A 138 -18.37 -21.68 -12.34
C PRO A 138 -19.00 -20.28 -12.45
N LEU A 139 -18.18 -19.24 -12.21
CA LEU A 139 -18.63 -17.85 -12.29
C LEU A 139 -19.08 -17.47 -13.71
N LYS A 140 -20.20 -16.75 -13.80
CA LYS A 140 -20.68 -16.19 -15.07
C LYS A 140 -19.75 -15.07 -15.57
N SER A 141 -19.64 -14.94 -16.89
CA SER A 141 -18.85 -13.87 -17.54
C SER A 141 -19.29 -12.46 -17.14
N GLU A 142 -20.59 -12.25 -16.88
CA GLU A 142 -21.11 -10.97 -16.36
C GLU A 142 -20.51 -10.61 -14.98
N HIS A 143 -20.18 -11.59 -14.14
CA HIS A 143 -19.60 -11.36 -12.81
C HIS A 143 -18.11 -11.06 -12.90
N LYS A 144 -17.39 -11.74 -13.81
CA LYS A 144 -15.99 -11.41 -14.13
C LYS A 144 -15.86 -10.00 -14.70
N THR A 145 -16.79 -9.60 -15.57
CA THR A 145 -16.85 -8.24 -16.11
C THR A 145 -17.16 -7.23 -15.01
N PHE A 146 -18.05 -7.56 -14.07
CA PHE A 146 -18.36 -6.70 -12.92
C PHE A 146 -17.14 -6.46 -12.02
N LEU A 147 -16.37 -7.51 -11.69
CA LEU A 147 -15.12 -7.39 -10.94
C LEU A 147 -14.15 -6.41 -11.63
N THR A 148 -13.85 -6.65 -12.89
CA THR A 148 -12.78 -5.93 -13.62
C THR A 148 -13.19 -4.51 -14.05
N LYS A 149 -14.46 -4.29 -14.40
CA LYS A 149 -14.95 -2.99 -14.92
C LYS A 149 -15.64 -2.12 -13.88
N VAL A 150 -16.00 -2.64 -12.71
CA VAL A 150 -16.70 -1.87 -11.68
C VAL A 150 -15.97 -1.92 -10.34
N LEU A 151 -15.65 -3.11 -9.80
CA LEU A 151 -14.98 -3.19 -8.49
C LEU A 151 -13.53 -2.68 -8.55
N MET A 152 -12.72 -3.13 -9.53
CA MET A 152 -11.33 -2.67 -9.62
C MET A 152 -11.20 -1.14 -9.75
N PRO A 153 -11.98 -0.44 -10.61
CA PRO A 153 -11.93 1.01 -10.68
C PRO A 153 -12.35 1.76 -9.41
N LEU A 154 -13.10 1.15 -8.47
CA LEU A 154 -13.44 1.81 -7.19
C LEU A 154 -12.20 2.14 -6.37
N HIS A 155 -11.10 1.40 -6.52
CA HIS A 155 -9.83 1.71 -5.89
C HIS A 155 -9.22 3.03 -6.35
N LYS A 156 -9.69 3.64 -7.46
CA LYS A 156 -9.13 4.89 -7.97
C LYS A 156 -9.56 6.13 -7.19
N VAL A 157 -10.73 6.11 -6.55
CA VAL A 157 -11.32 7.30 -5.93
C VAL A 157 -10.50 7.74 -4.71
N LYS A 158 -10.50 9.05 -4.40
CA LYS A 158 -9.72 9.63 -3.31
C LYS A 158 -10.21 9.15 -1.94
N SER A 159 -11.53 9.16 -1.74
CA SER A 159 -12.22 8.73 -0.51
C SER A 159 -12.35 7.22 -0.36
N LEU A 160 -11.36 6.46 -0.85
CA LEU A 160 -11.35 4.99 -0.77
C LEU A 160 -11.48 4.50 0.68
N SER A 161 -10.93 5.25 1.62
CA SER A 161 -10.84 4.83 3.01
C SER A 161 -12.19 4.65 3.72
N LEU A 162 -13.24 5.34 3.25
CA LEU A 162 -14.61 5.19 3.74
C LEU A 162 -15.25 3.82 3.46
N TYR A 163 -14.76 3.09 2.44
CA TYR A 163 -15.38 1.85 1.98
C TYR A 163 -14.37 0.74 1.62
N HIS A 164 -13.08 0.96 1.86
CA HIS A 164 -12.01 0.03 1.51
C HIS A 164 -12.20 -1.37 2.12
N PRO A 165 -12.50 -1.55 3.42
CA PRO A 165 -12.66 -2.90 3.98
C PRO A 165 -13.75 -3.71 3.27
N GLN A 166 -14.86 -3.07 2.90
CA GLN A 166 -15.97 -3.70 2.21
C GLN A 166 -15.60 -4.04 0.76
N LEU A 167 -14.79 -3.20 0.11
CA LEU A 167 -14.29 -3.44 -1.25
C LEU A 167 -13.29 -4.60 -1.29
N ALA A 168 -12.29 -4.58 -0.40
CA ALA A 168 -11.31 -5.65 -0.26
C ALA A 168 -12.00 -6.99 0.00
N TYR A 169 -12.96 -7.02 0.93
CA TYR A 169 -13.79 -8.21 1.16
C TYR A 169 -14.47 -8.70 -0.13
N CYS A 170 -15.08 -7.82 -0.92
CA CYS A 170 -15.69 -8.22 -2.20
C CYS A 170 -14.67 -8.82 -3.19
N VAL A 171 -13.47 -8.25 -3.26
CA VAL A 171 -12.38 -8.74 -4.14
C VAL A 171 -11.91 -10.12 -3.70
N VAL A 172 -11.59 -10.30 -2.41
CA VAL A 172 -11.16 -11.59 -1.84
C VAL A 172 -12.23 -12.67 -2.07
N GLN A 173 -13.50 -12.36 -1.82
CA GLN A 173 -14.60 -13.30 -2.09
C GLN A 173 -14.69 -13.73 -3.56
N PHE A 174 -14.30 -12.87 -4.52
CA PHE A 174 -14.24 -13.25 -5.93
C PHE A 174 -13.11 -14.24 -6.20
N LEU A 175 -11.94 -14.03 -5.60
CA LEU A 175 -10.77 -14.89 -5.76
C LEU A 175 -10.97 -16.26 -5.11
N GLU A 176 -11.63 -16.34 -3.95
CA GLU A 176 -12.02 -17.62 -3.33
C GLU A 176 -12.94 -18.46 -4.24
N LYS A 177 -13.76 -17.82 -5.08
CA LYS A 177 -14.68 -18.51 -6.00
C LYS A 177 -14.01 -18.95 -7.29
N ASP A 178 -13.01 -18.21 -7.75
CA ASP A 178 -12.30 -18.47 -9.00
C ASP A 178 -10.86 -17.89 -8.93
N PRO A 179 -9.88 -18.70 -8.49
CA PRO A 179 -8.48 -18.26 -8.33
C PRO A 179 -7.82 -17.77 -9.62
N THR A 180 -8.34 -18.17 -10.79
CA THR A 180 -7.81 -17.75 -12.11
C THR A 180 -7.93 -16.24 -12.36
N LEU A 181 -8.73 -15.54 -11.55
CA LEU A 181 -8.90 -14.09 -11.64
C LEU A 181 -7.79 -13.31 -10.90
N THR A 182 -6.96 -13.99 -10.11
CA THR A 182 -5.95 -13.35 -9.25
C THR A 182 -4.97 -12.50 -10.03
N GLU A 183 -4.45 -13.04 -11.15
CA GLU A 183 -3.51 -12.32 -12.00
C GLU A 183 -4.09 -10.98 -12.49
N GLU A 184 -5.33 -10.97 -13.00
CA GLU A 184 -5.96 -9.75 -13.51
C GLU A 184 -6.25 -8.73 -12.39
N VAL A 185 -6.65 -9.21 -11.21
CA VAL A 185 -6.92 -8.36 -10.03
C VAL A 185 -5.64 -7.70 -9.51
N VAL A 186 -4.57 -8.48 -9.29
CA VAL A 186 -3.31 -7.94 -8.77
C VAL A 186 -2.68 -6.96 -9.76
N HIS A 187 -2.67 -7.27 -11.06
CA HIS A 187 -2.23 -6.31 -12.08
C HIS A 187 -3.12 -5.05 -12.10
N GLY A 188 -4.42 -5.18 -11.82
CA GLY A 188 -5.33 -4.06 -11.64
C GLY A 188 -4.96 -3.16 -10.46
N LEU A 189 -4.65 -3.74 -9.30
CA LEU A 189 -4.18 -3.00 -8.11
C LEU A 189 -2.83 -2.32 -8.37
N LEU A 190 -1.86 -3.04 -8.94
CA LEU A 190 -0.56 -2.48 -9.31
C LEU A 190 -0.68 -1.33 -10.31
N ARG A 191 -1.62 -1.42 -11.26
CA ARG A 191 -1.91 -0.33 -12.19
C ARG A 191 -2.47 0.91 -11.50
N PHE A 192 -3.28 0.74 -10.44
CA PHE A 192 -3.90 1.84 -9.70
C PHE A 192 -3.13 2.24 -8.44
N TRP A 193 -1.89 1.73 -8.27
CA TRP A 193 -1.08 1.95 -7.08
C TRP A 193 -0.95 3.45 -6.75
N PRO A 194 -1.31 3.88 -5.52
CA PRO A 194 -1.21 5.28 -5.12
C PRO A 194 0.24 5.77 -5.11
N LYS A 195 0.50 6.93 -5.72
CA LYS A 195 1.85 7.54 -5.76
C LYS A 195 2.02 8.77 -4.87
N VAL A 196 0.90 9.36 -4.44
CA VAL A 196 0.86 10.65 -3.73
C VAL A 196 -0.08 10.63 -2.51
N ASN A 197 -0.54 9.45 -2.10
CA ASN A 197 -1.43 9.26 -0.95
C ASN A 197 -0.96 8.04 -0.17
N SER A 198 -0.15 8.27 0.87
CA SER A 198 0.44 7.21 1.69
C SER A 198 -0.58 6.40 2.50
N PRO A 199 -1.63 7.00 3.11
CA PRO A 199 -2.71 6.22 3.74
C PRO A 199 -3.31 5.20 2.77
N LYS A 200 -3.58 5.61 1.53
CA LYS A 200 -4.13 4.74 0.50
C LYS A 200 -3.14 3.66 0.05
N GLU A 201 -1.85 3.98 0.01
CA GLU A 201 -0.80 2.99 -0.26
C GLU A 201 -0.77 1.90 0.83
N VAL A 202 -0.91 2.29 2.11
CA VAL A 202 -1.08 1.34 3.23
C VAL A 202 -2.33 0.49 3.07
N MET A 203 -3.44 1.05 2.59
CA MET A 203 -4.66 0.28 2.29
C MET A 203 -4.42 -0.78 1.20
N PHE A 204 -3.75 -0.42 0.10
CA PHE A 204 -3.39 -1.36 -0.96
C PHE A 204 -2.47 -2.49 -0.44
N LEU A 205 -1.50 -2.16 0.42
CA LEU A 205 -0.67 -3.18 1.07
C LEU A 205 -1.49 -4.09 2.00
N ASN A 206 -2.52 -3.58 2.68
CA ASN A 206 -3.44 -4.42 3.44
C ASN A 206 -4.21 -5.38 2.53
N GLU A 207 -4.83 -4.86 1.48
CA GLU A 207 -5.63 -5.68 0.57
C GLU A 207 -4.80 -6.74 -0.15
N ILE A 208 -3.58 -6.41 -0.56
CA ILE A 208 -2.67 -7.39 -1.16
C ILE A 208 -2.32 -8.50 -0.16
N GLU A 209 -2.13 -8.20 1.13
CA GLU A 209 -1.91 -9.25 2.13
C GLU A 209 -3.11 -10.19 2.23
N GLU A 210 -4.33 -9.64 2.31
CA GLU A 210 -5.56 -10.44 2.35
C GLU A 210 -5.74 -11.30 1.10
N ILE A 211 -5.34 -10.79 -0.08
CA ILE A 211 -5.32 -11.57 -1.34
C ILE A 211 -4.27 -12.68 -1.27
N LEU A 212 -3.07 -12.38 -0.77
CA LEU A 212 -2.00 -13.37 -0.63
C LEU A 212 -2.33 -14.46 0.40
N ASP A 213 -3.14 -14.19 1.42
CA ASP A 213 -3.57 -15.21 2.39
C ASP A 213 -4.46 -16.31 1.76
N VAL A 214 -5.12 -16.03 0.63
CA VAL A 214 -5.99 -16.97 -0.09
C VAL A 214 -5.43 -17.41 -1.44
N ILE A 215 -4.25 -16.93 -1.84
CA ILE A 215 -3.68 -17.21 -3.17
C ILE A 215 -3.19 -18.66 -3.26
N GLU A 216 -3.42 -19.30 -4.41
CA GLU A 216 -2.80 -20.59 -4.72
C GLU A 216 -1.37 -20.40 -5.23
N PRO A 217 -0.39 -21.27 -4.89
CA PRO A 217 1.00 -21.13 -5.32
C PRO A 217 1.18 -20.98 -6.84
N LEU A 218 0.36 -21.68 -7.64
CA LEU A 218 0.41 -21.60 -9.11
C LEU A 218 -0.01 -20.23 -9.67
N GLU A 219 -0.91 -19.54 -8.97
CA GLU A 219 -1.33 -18.19 -9.34
C GLU A 219 -0.31 -17.15 -8.83
N PHE A 220 0.33 -17.42 -7.69
CA PHE A 220 1.38 -16.56 -7.12
C PHE A 220 2.58 -16.40 -8.08
N VAL A 221 3.08 -17.49 -8.66
CA VAL A 221 4.23 -17.43 -9.60
C VAL A 221 3.98 -16.49 -10.78
N LYS A 222 2.72 -16.30 -11.21
CA LYS A 222 2.39 -15.40 -12.33
C LYS A 222 2.53 -13.91 -11.97
N ILE A 223 2.43 -13.58 -10.68
CA ILE A 223 2.40 -12.19 -10.20
C ILE A 223 3.60 -11.81 -9.34
N GLU A 224 4.41 -12.76 -8.89
CA GLU A 224 5.46 -12.54 -7.90
C GLU A 224 6.47 -11.45 -8.33
N VAL A 225 6.93 -11.48 -9.58
CA VAL A 225 7.91 -10.52 -10.09
C VAL A 225 7.36 -9.08 -10.08
N PRO A 226 6.22 -8.76 -10.73
CA PRO A 226 5.69 -7.39 -10.70
C PRO A 226 5.23 -6.96 -9.31
N LEU A 227 4.72 -7.89 -8.49
CA LEU A 227 4.31 -7.59 -7.12
C LEU A 227 5.50 -7.22 -6.26
N PHE A 228 6.53 -8.06 -6.17
CA PHE A 228 7.70 -7.82 -5.32
C PHE A 228 8.56 -6.66 -5.82
N THR A 229 8.50 -6.33 -7.12
CA THR A 229 9.06 -5.07 -7.64
C THR A 229 8.38 -3.85 -6.99
N GLN A 230 7.06 -3.91 -6.79
CA GLN A 230 6.34 -2.83 -6.11
C GLN A 230 6.57 -2.87 -4.59
N ILE A 231 6.58 -4.04 -3.96
CA ILE A 231 6.90 -4.19 -2.53
C ILE A 231 8.29 -3.64 -2.22
N ALA A 232 9.31 -3.92 -3.05
CA ALA A 232 10.65 -3.36 -2.90
C ALA A 232 10.65 -1.82 -2.85
N ARG A 233 9.82 -1.17 -3.68
CA ARG A 233 9.65 0.30 -3.64
C ARG A 233 8.98 0.77 -2.35
N CYS A 234 7.97 0.05 -1.88
CA CYS A 234 7.28 0.36 -0.62
C CYS A 234 8.20 0.19 0.59
N VAL A 235 9.05 -0.85 0.60
CA VAL A 235 10.09 -1.05 1.61
C VAL A 235 11.06 0.13 1.61
N SER A 236 11.53 0.58 0.44
CA SER A 236 12.38 1.77 0.29
C SER A 236 11.66 3.11 0.47
N SER A 237 10.38 3.13 0.87
CA SER A 237 9.65 4.37 1.08
C SER A 237 10.18 5.14 2.30
N PRO A 238 10.39 6.47 2.20
CA PRO A 238 10.75 7.29 3.35
C PRO A 238 9.60 7.44 4.35
N ASN A 239 8.35 7.15 3.93
CA ASN A 239 7.19 7.15 4.82
C ASN A 239 7.20 5.85 5.64
N PHE A 240 7.44 5.99 6.95
CA PHE A 240 7.57 4.84 7.83
C PHE A 240 6.32 3.94 7.85
N GLN A 241 5.11 4.48 7.69
CA GLN A 241 3.89 3.65 7.73
C GLN A 241 3.81 2.72 6.52
N VAL A 242 4.26 3.19 5.35
CA VAL A 242 4.31 2.40 4.12
C VAL A 242 5.39 1.33 4.22
N ALA A 243 6.61 1.72 4.61
CA ALA A 243 7.73 0.79 4.75
C ALA A 243 7.47 -0.27 5.82
N GLU A 244 6.97 0.15 6.99
CA GLU A 244 6.57 -0.75 8.08
C GLU A 244 5.53 -1.75 7.57
N ARG A 245 4.46 -1.26 6.93
CA ARG A 245 3.38 -2.13 6.46
C ARG A 245 3.83 -3.15 5.43
N ALA A 246 4.71 -2.77 4.51
CA ALA A 246 5.29 -3.67 3.52
C ALA A 246 6.19 -4.73 4.18
N LEU A 247 7.01 -4.34 5.15
CA LEU A 247 7.90 -5.26 5.86
C LEU A 247 7.15 -6.25 6.76
N TYR A 248 5.93 -5.93 7.20
CA TYR A 248 5.09 -6.87 7.94
C TYR A 248 4.72 -8.14 7.14
N TYR A 249 4.88 -8.16 5.81
CA TYR A 249 4.68 -9.39 5.03
C TYR A 249 5.63 -10.51 5.46
N TRP A 250 6.83 -10.18 5.93
CA TRP A 250 7.79 -11.16 6.45
C TRP A 250 7.42 -11.71 7.84
N ASN A 251 6.33 -11.24 8.45
CA ASN A 251 5.78 -11.80 9.69
C ASN A 251 4.60 -12.74 9.43
N ASN A 252 4.09 -12.80 8.19
CA ASN A 252 3.00 -13.70 7.82
C ASN A 252 3.59 -15.04 7.34
N GLU A 253 3.35 -16.12 8.09
CA GLU A 253 3.92 -17.44 7.81
C GLU A 253 3.58 -17.96 6.40
N TYR A 254 2.37 -17.71 5.91
CA TYR A 254 1.95 -18.18 4.59
C TYR A 254 2.72 -17.45 3.48
N ILE A 255 2.81 -16.13 3.58
CA ILE A 255 3.55 -15.31 2.62
C ILE A 255 5.05 -15.64 2.66
N VAL A 256 5.61 -15.84 3.85
CA VAL A 256 7.02 -16.25 3.99
C VAL A 256 7.28 -17.59 3.31
N ASN A 257 6.37 -18.56 3.41
CA ASN A 257 6.51 -19.84 2.70
C ASN A 257 6.44 -19.66 1.17
N LEU A 258 5.53 -18.81 0.66
CA LEU A 258 5.48 -18.48 -0.77
C LEU A 258 6.78 -17.80 -1.24
N ILE A 259 7.34 -16.90 -0.43
CA ILE A 259 8.62 -16.24 -0.72
C ILE A 259 9.76 -17.25 -0.71
N HIS A 260 9.76 -18.18 0.24
CA HIS A 260 10.76 -19.25 0.36
C HIS A 260 10.80 -20.11 -0.90
N ASP A 261 9.64 -20.59 -1.34
CA ASP A 261 9.54 -21.51 -2.48
C ASP A 261 9.95 -20.84 -3.81
N ASN A 262 9.89 -19.51 -3.89
CA ASN A 262 10.24 -18.72 -5.07
C ASN A 262 11.40 -17.75 -4.81
N ALA A 263 12.26 -18.07 -3.84
CA ALA A 263 13.34 -17.17 -3.39
C ALA A 263 14.32 -16.80 -4.50
N ASN A 264 14.53 -17.69 -5.49
CA ASN A 264 15.41 -17.45 -6.64
C ASN A 264 15.02 -16.22 -7.46
N GLU A 265 13.73 -15.94 -7.61
CA GLU A 265 13.23 -14.78 -8.34
C GLU A 265 13.01 -13.57 -7.42
N ILE A 266 12.48 -13.81 -6.20
CA ILE A 266 12.08 -12.74 -5.28
C ILE A 266 13.29 -12.06 -4.62
N LEU A 267 14.27 -12.83 -4.13
CA LEU A 267 15.39 -12.27 -3.37
C LEU A 267 16.17 -11.22 -4.17
N PRO A 268 16.60 -11.48 -5.43
CA PRO A 268 17.31 -10.46 -6.22
C PRO A 268 16.54 -9.14 -6.38
N ILE A 269 15.21 -9.20 -6.44
CA ILE A 269 14.34 -8.01 -6.61
C ILE A 269 14.32 -7.15 -5.33
N VAL A 270 14.13 -7.79 -4.17
CA VAL A 270 13.99 -7.07 -2.90
C VAL A 270 15.32 -6.77 -2.21
N PHE A 271 16.39 -7.50 -2.55
CA PHE A 271 17.68 -7.44 -1.86
C PHE A 271 18.21 -6.00 -1.77
N GLN A 272 18.27 -5.28 -2.89
CA GLN A 272 18.76 -3.90 -2.92
C GLN A 272 17.98 -2.99 -1.96
N SER A 273 16.65 -3.11 -1.94
CA SER A 273 15.78 -2.29 -1.10
C SER A 273 16.00 -2.54 0.39
N LEU A 274 16.12 -3.82 0.78
CA LEU A 274 16.39 -4.23 2.16
C LEU A 274 17.81 -3.85 2.59
N TYR A 275 18.82 -4.17 1.78
CA TYR A 275 20.22 -3.94 2.12
C TYR A 275 20.57 -2.45 2.23
N LYS A 276 19.99 -1.60 1.37
CA LYS A 276 20.17 -0.15 1.49
C LYS A 276 19.54 0.38 2.78
N ASN A 277 18.28 -0.01 3.03
CA ASN A 277 17.53 0.49 4.17
C ASN A 277 18.08 0.06 5.54
N SER A 278 18.76 -1.09 5.62
CA SER A 278 19.40 -1.55 6.86
C SER A 278 20.49 -0.59 7.34
N LYS A 279 21.10 0.16 6.42
CA LYS A 279 22.17 1.14 6.69
C LYS A 279 21.65 2.57 6.84
N THR A 280 20.69 2.99 6.01
CA THR A 280 20.39 4.42 5.82
C THR A 280 19.01 4.88 6.32
N HIS A 281 18.11 3.95 6.67
CA HIS A 281 16.75 4.37 7.06
C HIS A 281 16.74 5.14 8.40
N TRP A 282 15.97 6.24 8.51
CA TRP A 282 15.99 7.09 9.71
C TRP A 282 15.27 6.48 10.92
N ASN A 283 14.32 5.58 10.68
CA ASN A 283 13.50 4.94 11.71
C ASN A 283 14.08 3.60 12.16
N ARG A 284 14.42 3.50 13.46
CA ARG A 284 14.99 2.30 14.09
C ARG A 284 14.08 1.07 14.09
N THR A 285 12.76 1.24 14.12
CA THR A 285 11.82 0.11 14.02
C THR A 285 11.93 -0.56 12.65
N ILE A 286 12.03 0.25 11.60
CA ILE A 286 12.21 -0.23 10.23
C ILE A 286 13.53 -0.99 10.09
N HIS A 287 14.62 -0.51 10.70
CA HIS A 287 15.87 -1.27 10.76
C HIS A 287 15.65 -2.67 11.32
N GLY A 288 14.98 -2.79 12.48
CA GLY A 288 14.71 -4.10 13.08
C GLY A 288 13.92 -5.03 12.16
N LEU A 289 12.89 -4.51 11.48
CA LEU A 289 12.09 -5.30 10.53
C LEU A 289 12.90 -5.71 9.29
N VAL A 290 13.74 -4.82 8.75
CA VAL A 290 14.63 -5.11 7.63
C VAL A 290 15.66 -6.19 8.01
N TYR A 291 16.27 -6.09 9.20
CA TYR A 291 17.22 -7.10 9.67
C TYR A 291 16.56 -8.47 9.85
N ASN A 292 15.32 -8.51 10.35
CA ASN A 292 14.54 -9.75 10.40
C ASN A 292 14.34 -10.34 9.00
N ALA A 293 13.86 -9.54 8.04
CA ALA A 293 13.66 -10.00 6.66
C ALA A 293 14.96 -10.49 6.00
N LEU A 294 16.09 -9.78 6.19
CA LEU A 294 17.40 -10.20 5.68
C LEU A 294 17.87 -11.52 6.32
N LYS A 295 17.66 -11.69 7.64
CA LYS A 295 18.00 -12.94 8.32
C LYS A 295 17.20 -14.12 7.78
N LEU A 296 15.90 -13.95 7.55
CA LEU A 296 15.07 -14.99 6.94
C LEU A 296 15.62 -15.43 5.57
N PHE A 297 16.03 -14.49 4.71
CA PHE A 297 16.64 -14.85 3.42
C PHE A 297 18.00 -15.53 3.55
N MET A 298 18.82 -15.08 4.51
CA MET A 298 20.14 -15.66 4.78
C MET A 298 20.03 -17.11 5.28
N ASP A 299 19.06 -17.40 6.15
CA ASP A 299 18.84 -18.74 6.72
C ASP A 299 18.29 -19.72 5.66
N VAL A 300 17.47 -19.22 4.73
CA VAL A 300 16.80 -20.03 3.71
C VAL A 300 17.68 -20.29 2.49
N THR A 301 18.30 -19.25 1.94
CA THR A 301 19.12 -19.37 0.71
C THR A 301 20.49 -18.69 0.85
N PRO A 302 21.41 -19.23 1.69
CA PRO A 302 22.69 -18.58 1.98
C PRO A 302 23.52 -18.27 0.73
N LYS A 303 23.56 -19.20 -0.23
CA LYS A 303 24.35 -19.04 -1.47
C LYS A 303 23.81 -17.91 -2.34
N LEU A 304 22.48 -17.86 -2.54
CA LEU A 304 21.85 -16.81 -3.34
C LEU A 304 21.99 -15.45 -2.65
N PHE A 305 21.94 -15.42 -1.31
CA PHE A 305 22.17 -14.21 -0.53
C PHE A 305 23.60 -13.65 -0.74
N ASP A 306 24.61 -14.51 -0.71
CA ASP A 306 26.01 -14.15 -1.01
C ASP A 306 26.16 -13.63 -2.45
N GLU A 307 25.53 -14.31 -3.43
CA GLU A 307 25.52 -13.88 -4.83
C GLU A 307 24.87 -12.49 -5.00
N CYS A 308 23.71 -12.26 -4.39
CA CYS A 308 23.03 -10.96 -4.42
C CYS A 308 23.88 -9.87 -3.76
N THR A 309 24.58 -10.19 -2.68
CA THR A 309 25.50 -9.26 -2.00
C THR A 309 26.65 -8.85 -2.93
N ASN A 310 27.25 -9.82 -3.63
CA ASN A 310 28.34 -9.55 -4.57
C ASN A 310 27.85 -8.76 -5.80
N GLN A 311 26.69 -9.12 -6.36
CA GLN A 311 26.08 -8.38 -7.47
C GLN A 311 25.76 -6.93 -7.08
N TYR A 312 25.25 -6.71 -5.86
CA TYR A 312 24.96 -5.36 -5.36
C TYR A 312 26.24 -4.51 -5.24
N ARG A 313 27.33 -5.09 -4.70
CA ARG A 313 28.64 -4.39 -4.63
C ARG A 313 29.17 -4.05 -6.01
N GLN A 314 29.09 -4.99 -6.95
CA GLN A 314 29.53 -4.75 -8.33
C GLN A 314 28.69 -3.66 -9.01
N ALA A 315 27.36 -3.72 -8.89
CA ALA A 315 26.47 -2.71 -9.44
C ALA A 315 26.77 -1.30 -8.88
N ARG A 316 27.10 -1.18 -7.59
CA ARG A 316 27.53 0.10 -6.99
C ARG A 316 28.86 0.62 -7.54
N GLN A 317 29.81 -0.26 -7.83
CA GLN A 317 31.07 0.11 -8.47
C GLN A 317 30.84 0.57 -9.92
N ASP A 318 30.03 -0.16 -10.67
CA ASP A 318 29.68 0.16 -12.05
C ASP A 318 28.92 1.49 -12.15
N ASP A 319 27.95 1.75 -11.26
CA ASP A 319 27.22 3.02 -11.23
C ASP A 319 28.15 4.19 -10.88
N ARG A 320 29.11 3.99 -9.99
CA ARG A 320 30.15 4.98 -9.69
C ARG A 320 31.01 5.28 -10.91
N GLN A 321 31.46 4.24 -11.62
CA GLN A 321 32.24 4.40 -12.84
C GLN A 321 31.43 5.15 -13.92
N ARG A 322 30.15 4.82 -14.10
CA ARG A 322 29.26 5.53 -15.04
C ARG A 322 29.09 7.00 -14.70
N LEU A 323 29.01 7.35 -13.40
CA LEU A 323 28.95 8.74 -12.96
C LEU A 323 30.25 9.49 -13.28
N MET A 324 31.40 8.87 -13.04
CA MET A 324 32.71 9.43 -13.39
C MET A 324 32.87 9.62 -14.91
N ASP A 325 32.50 8.62 -15.71
CA ASP A 325 32.56 8.68 -17.17
C ASP A 325 31.63 9.77 -17.72
N ARG A 326 30.44 9.92 -17.12
CA ARG A 326 29.49 10.97 -17.46
C ARG A 326 30.06 12.36 -17.15
N GLU A 327 30.64 12.53 -15.97
CA GLU A 327 31.27 13.80 -15.57
C GLU A 327 32.42 14.17 -16.52
N GLU A 328 33.28 13.21 -16.86
CA GLU A 328 34.36 13.42 -17.82
C GLU A 328 33.82 13.83 -19.21
N GLN A 329 32.74 13.20 -19.67
CA GLN A 329 32.07 13.58 -20.92
C GLN A 329 31.52 15.01 -20.88
N TRP A 330 30.92 15.43 -19.76
CA TRP A 330 30.43 16.80 -19.57
C TRP A 330 31.57 17.82 -19.58
N GLN A 331 32.68 17.52 -18.90
CA GLN A 331 33.86 18.40 -18.89
C GLN A 331 34.48 18.54 -20.29
N ARG A 332 34.59 17.45 -21.04
CA ARG A 332 35.06 17.49 -22.43
C ARG A 332 34.13 18.32 -23.32
N LEU A 333 32.81 18.19 -23.13
CA LEU A 333 31.82 18.97 -23.88
C LEU A 333 31.92 20.46 -23.55
N GLU A 334 32.09 20.81 -22.28
CA GLU A 334 32.27 22.19 -21.82
C GLU A 334 33.54 22.80 -22.41
N GLN A 335 34.65 22.06 -22.41
CA GLN A 335 35.90 22.52 -23.00
C GLN A 335 35.77 22.73 -24.52
N GLN A 336 35.15 21.79 -25.24
CA GLN A 336 34.89 21.94 -26.68
C GLN A 336 33.97 23.14 -26.97
N ALA A 337 32.96 23.38 -26.13
CA ALA A 337 32.08 24.54 -26.27
C ALA A 337 32.84 25.86 -26.06
N ALA A 338 33.72 25.91 -25.05
CA ALA A 338 34.57 27.07 -24.79
C ALA A 338 35.55 27.35 -25.94
N ASP A 339 36.19 26.31 -26.48
CA ASP A 339 37.12 26.42 -27.62
C ASP A 339 36.39 26.89 -28.89
N ASN A 340 35.20 26.33 -29.17
CA ASN A 340 34.36 26.75 -30.30
C ASN A 340 33.92 28.21 -30.15
N TYR A 341 33.55 28.64 -28.94
CA TYR A 341 33.19 30.03 -28.66
C TYR A 341 34.38 30.98 -28.88
N ALA A 342 35.57 30.63 -28.39
CA ALA A 342 36.79 31.41 -28.59
C ALA A 342 37.16 31.52 -30.08
N ASN A 343 37.03 30.42 -30.84
CA ASN A 343 37.27 30.40 -32.28
C ASN A 343 36.28 31.29 -33.05
N LEU A 344 35.00 31.29 -32.67
CA LEU A 344 33.97 32.15 -33.26
C LEU A 344 34.17 33.64 -32.94
N GLN A 345 34.66 33.96 -31.74
CA GLN A 345 35.09 35.33 -31.39
C GLN A 345 36.30 35.78 -32.23
N ALA A 346 37.30 34.92 -32.38
CA ALA A 346 38.52 35.21 -33.15
C ALA A 346 38.24 35.44 -34.66
N GLN A 347 37.18 34.81 -35.20
CA GLN A 347 36.75 34.97 -36.59
C GLN A 347 35.85 36.21 -36.82
N GLY A 348 35.61 37.03 -35.79
CA GLY A 348 34.79 38.24 -35.89
C GLY A 348 33.30 37.98 -36.11
N ALA A 349 32.85 36.73 -35.91
CA ALA A 349 31.46 36.30 -36.14
C ALA A 349 30.53 36.51 -34.93
N VAL A 350 31.07 36.91 -33.77
CA VAL A 350 30.30 37.07 -32.52
C VAL A 350 30.45 38.49 -31.98
N THR A 351 29.41 39.32 -32.15
CA THR A 351 29.31 40.69 -31.61
C THR A 351 28.56 40.76 -30.27
N VAL A 352 28.24 39.62 -29.65
CA VAL A 352 27.45 39.58 -28.42
C VAL A 352 28.30 38.98 -27.30
N SER A 353 28.60 39.82 -26.30
CA SER A 353 29.16 39.41 -25.01
C SER A 353 28.34 38.23 -24.49
N PRO A 354 28.95 37.21 -23.85
CA PRO A 354 28.16 36.17 -23.24
C PRO A 354 27.30 36.88 -22.19
N HIS A 355 25.98 36.92 -22.41
CA HIS A 355 25.07 37.13 -21.29
C HIS A 355 25.51 36.12 -20.25
N PRO A 356 25.74 36.50 -18.98
CA PRO A 356 25.96 35.50 -17.96
C PRO A 356 24.69 34.66 -18.02
N LEU A 357 24.81 33.46 -18.58
CA LEU A 357 23.85 32.43 -18.30
C LEU A 357 23.87 32.42 -16.78
N LEU A 358 22.74 32.83 -16.21
CA LEU A 358 22.41 32.47 -14.86
C LEU A 358 22.60 30.95 -14.85
N LEU A 359 23.79 30.51 -14.46
CA LEU A 359 23.96 29.30 -13.70
C LEU A 359 23.11 29.56 -12.45
N SER A 360 21.79 29.43 -12.59
CA SER A 360 21.08 28.67 -11.59
C SER A 360 21.81 27.34 -11.61
N ALA A 361 22.76 27.21 -10.69
CA ALA A 361 23.31 25.92 -10.33
C ALA A 361 22.14 24.92 -10.36
N PRO A 362 22.29 23.73 -10.97
CA PRO A 362 21.31 22.70 -10.71
C PRO A 362 21.10 22.67 -9.20
N SER A 363 19.85 22.86 -8.79
CA SER A 363 19.44 23.09 -7.40
C SER A 363 19.60 21.82 -6.58
N THR A 364 20.85 21.38 -6.42
CA THR A 364 21.40 20.43 -5.46
C THR A 364 22.91 20.47 -5.70
N PRO A 365 23.68 21.16 -4.83
CA PRO A 365 25.14 21.04 -4.86
C PRO A 365 25.52 19.56 -4.82
N LEU A 366 26.34 19.11 -5.77
CA LEU A 366 26.94 17.77 -5.79
C LEU A 366 27.63 17.47 -4.45
N ALA A 367 28.12 18.51 -3.75
CA ALA A 367 28.66 18.43 -2.40
C ALA A 367 27.69 17.86 -1.33
N LEU A 368 26.37 17.99 -1.50
CA LEU A 368 25.39 17.35 -0.61
C LEU A 368 25.17 15.88 -0.94
N LEU A 369 25.29 15.49 -2.23
CA LEU A 369 25.29 14.08 -2.64
C LEU A 369 26.60 13.41 -2.22
N GLU A 370 27.74 14.08 -2.37
CA GLU A 370 29.03 13.63 -1.84
C GLU A 370 29.00 13.48 -0.31
N HIS A 371 28.31 14.34 0.44
CA HIS A 371 28.22 14.19 1.89
C HIS A 371 27.36 12.99 2.31
N ASP A 372 26.28 12.67 1.59
CA ASP A 372 25.45 11.48 1.82
C ASP A 372 26.20 10.20 1.36
N GLU A 373 26.92 10.28 0.23
CA GLU A 373 27.69 9.17 -0.36
C GLU A 373 29.03 8.87 0.34
N LEU A 374 29.71 9.87 0.91
CA LEU A 374 30.88 9.69 1.78
C LEU A 374 30.47 9.10 3.13
N THR A 375 29.28 9.44 3.63
CA THR A 375 28.70 8.78 4.82
C THR A 375 28.35 7.32 4.50
N GLU A 376 27.82 7.02 3.31
CA GLU A 376 27.64 5.64 2.84
C GLU A 376 28.96 4.89 2.61
N MET A 377 30.03 5.55 2.14
CA MET A 377 31.37 4.96 1.98
C MET A 377 32.01 4.51 3.31
N ALA A 378 31.72 5.20 4.41
CA ALA A 378 32.18 4.79 5.74
C ALA A 378 31.42 3.56 6.28
N LEU A 379 30.23 3.27 5.75
CA LEU A 379 29.37 2.15 6.17
C LEU A 379 29.57 0.86 5.33
N ASP A 380 30.42 0.90 4.31
CA ASP A 380 30.72 -0.24 3.42
C ASP A 380 32.08 -0.89 3.72
N GLU A 381 32.71 -0.57 4.85
CA GLU A 381 33.78 -1.42 5.39
C GLU A 381 33.25 -2.83 5.66
N PRO A 382 34.07 -3.88 5.42
CA PRO A 382 33.69 -5.23 5.80
C PRO A 382 33.33 -5.25 7.28
N MET A 383 32.28 -5.98 7.63
CA MET A 383 31.84 -6.21 9.01
C MET A 383 32.91 -7.00 9.79
N GLY A 384 34.00 -6.31 10.11
CA GLY A 384 35.29 -6.87 10.48
C GLY A 384 36.25 -5.78 10.95
N GLY A 385 35.73 -4.72 11.56
CA GLY A 385 36.51 -3.68 12.21
C GLY A 385 36.02 -3.50 13.63
N ALA A 386 36.88 -3.82 14.61
CA ALA A 386 36.60 -3.59 16.02
C ALA A 386 36.56 -2.08 16.32
N GLY A 387 35.35 -1.51 16.36
CA GLY A 387 35.10 -0.14 16.82
C GLY A 387 34.47 -0.18 18.22
N SER A 388 35.21 0.34 19.20
CA SER A 388 34.82 0.50 20.60
C SER A 388 33.52 1.29 20.78
N VAL A 389 32.56 0.70 21.49
CA VAL A 389 31.36 1.40 21.97
C VAL A 389 31.78 2.34 23.10
N GLU A 390 31.76 3.66 22.84
CA GLU A 390 31.80 4.66 23.89
C GLU A 390 30.47 4.64 24.66
N GLN A 391 30.61 4.49 25.97
CA GLN A 391 29.53 4.33 26.93
C GLN A 391 29.34 5.66 27.65
N ASP A 392 28.51 6.55 27.09
CA ASP A 392 28.15 7.79 27.79
C ASP A 392 27.01 7.53 28.78
N ALA A 393 27.41 7.40 30.04
CA ALA A 393 26.55 7.49 31.20
C ALA A 393 26.33 8.97 31.55
N TYR A 394 25.07 9.41 31.63
CA TYR A 394 24.71 10.64 32.31
C TYR A 394 23.64 10.37 33.37
N SER A 395 24.08 10.46 34.63
CA SER A 395 23.24 10.55 35.84
C SER A 395 23.14 12.01 36.26
N GLY A 396 21.97 12.45 36.74
CA GLY A 396 21.88 13.62 37.62
C GLY A 396 20.69 14.56 37.41
N ASP A 397 19.64 14.30 38.18
CA ASP A 397 18.63 15.18 38.80
C ASP A 397 18.54 16.68 38.45
N GLY A 398 17.30 17.16 38.31
CA GLY A 398 16.90 18.56 38.37
C GLY A 398 15.37 18.71 38.57
N GLU A 399 14.97 19.32 39.67
CA GLU A 399 13.63 19.31 40.29
C GLU A 399 12.48 20.01 39.54
N LEU A 400 11.30 19.39 39.74
CA LEU A 400 9.93 19.88 39.89
C LEU A 400 9.66 21.41 39.94
N GLN A 401 8.69 21.88 39.14
CA GLN A 401 7.74 22.92 39.56
C GLN A 401 6.36 22.77 38.90
N THR A 402 5.34 22.73 39.74
CA THR A 402 3.91 22.53 39.47
C THR A 402 3.15 23.85 39.33
N LEU A 403 2.20 23.95 38.40
CA LEU A 403 0.99 24.77 38.53
C LEU A 403 -0.19 24.08 37.80
N GLY A 404 -1.28 23.81 38.54
CA GLY A 404 -2.54 23.18 38.05
C GLY A 404 -3.51 24.15 37.37
N GLY A 405 -4.70 23.79 36.90
CA GLY A 405 -5.43 22.52 36.77
C GLY A 405 -6.82 22.77 36.17
N SER A 406 -7.45 21.78 35.52
CA SER A 406 -8.92 21.53 35.48
C SER A 406 -9.32 20.40 34.50
N GLY A 407 -10.02 19.38 35.03
CA GLY A 407 -11.04 18.55 34.34
C GLY A 407 -10.62 17.45 33.34
N PRO A 408 -11.26 16.25 33.33
CA PRO A 408 -10.65 15.05 32.77
C PRO A 408 -10.95 14.87 31.28
N VAL A 409 -9.91 14.96 30.44
CA VAL A 409 -9.88 14.35 29.12
C VAL A 409 -9.08 13.07 29.29
N VAL A 410 -9.69 11.90 29.09
CA VAL A 410 -8.99 10.61 29.07
C VAL A 410 -8.19 10.54 27.77
N PRO A 411 -6.84 10.59 27.80
CA PRO A 411 -6.05 10.31 26.62
C PRO A 411 -5.86 8.79 26.58
N GLN A 412 -6.35 8.14 25.53
CA GLN A 412 -5.95 6.77 25.21
C GLN A 412 -4.44 6.75 24.94
N PHE A 413 -3.64 6.48 25.97
CA PHE A 413 -2.26 6.07 25.82
C PHE A 413 -2.24 4.74 25.09
N ARG A 414 -2.01 4.79 23.77
CA ARG A 414 -1.58 3.63 22.99
C ARG A 414 -0.23 3.21 23.58
N ARG A 415 -0.24 2.15 24.41
CA ARG A 415 0.98 1.53 24.92
C ARG A 415 1.88 1.24 23.71
N LYS A 416 3.03 1.90 23.64
CA LYS A 416 4.12 1.47 22.75
C LYS A 416 4.46 0.03 23.15
N SER A 417 4.06 -0.93 22.35
CA SER A 417 4.56 -2.30 22.44
C SER A 417 6.02 -2.27 22.02
N ILE A 418 6.89 -2.10 23.01
CA ILE A 418 8.33 -2.27 22.83
C ILE A 418 8.55 -3.79 22.80
N ILE A 419 8.67 -4.33 21.60
CA ILE A 419 9.08 -5.72 21.39
C ILE A 419 10.61 -5.75 21.62
N PRO A 420 11.15 -6.69 22.42
CA PRO A 420 12.59 -6.83 22.57
C PRO A 420 13.19 -7.25 21.22
N VAL A 421 14.02 -6.39 20.66
CA VAL A 421 14.89 -6.74 19.53
C VAL A 421 16.03 -7.58 20.11
N ASP A 422 16.14 -8.82 19.68
CA ASP A 422 17.20 -9.72 20.14
C ASP A 422 18.55 -9.28 19.56
N GLU A 423 19.43 -8.76 20.41
CA GLU A 423 20.78 -8.27 20.03
C GLU A 423 21.63 -9.35 19.35
N THR A 424 21.28 -10.63 19.53
CA THR A 424 21.95 -11.76 18.88
C THR A 424 21.79 -11.74 17.36
N VAL A 425 20.62 -11.32 16.84
CA VAL A 425 20.33 -11.26 15.39
C VAL A 425 21.21 -10.24 14.69
N ILE A 426 21.39 -9.06 15.30
CA ILE A 426 22.26 -8.00 14.78
C ILE A 426 23.71 -8.48 14.79
N THR A 427 24.11 -9.19 15.84
CA THR A 427 25.47 -9.72 15.98
C THR A 427 25.77 -10.84 14.97
N GLU A 428 24.79 -11.70 14.65
CA GLU A 428 24.93 -12.79 13.67
C GLU A 428 25.03 -12.28 12.24
N LEU A 429 24.21 -11.30 11.85
CA LEU A 429 24.29 -10.64 10.54
C LEU A 429 25.62 -9.89 10.36
N ASN A 430 26.11 -9.29 11.45
CA ASN A 430 27.42 -8.62 11.48
C ASN A 430 28.60 -9.62 11.43
N ARG A 431 28.38 -10.90 11.72
CA ARG A 431 29.43 -11.94 11.73
C ARG A 431 29.44 -12.82 10.49
N HIS A 432 28.44 -12.72 9.61
CA HIS A 432 28.37 -13.55 8.42
C HIS A 432 29.54 -13.23 7.47
N ARG A 433 30.42 -14.21 7.24
CA ARG A 433 31.43 -14.21 6.20
C ARG A 433 31.01 -15.18 5.11
N SER A 434 31.17 -14.76 3.86
CA SER A 434 30.86 -15.59 2.69
C SER A 434 31.66 -16.89 2.73
N LEU A 435 31.04 -17.99 2.29
CA LEU A 435 31.62 -19.34 2.33
C LEU A 435 32.92 -19.48 1.49
N ASP A 436 33.16 -18.56 0.56
CA ASP A 436 34.37 -18.52 -0.26
C ASP A 436 35.63 -18.01 0.50
N GLU A 437 35.48 -17.51 1.73
CA GLU A 437 36.61 -17.03 2.56
C GLU A 437 37.19 -18.09 3.51
N THR A 438 36.86 -19.38 3.34
CA THR A 438 37.51 -20.46 4.12
C THR A 438 38.83 -20.90 3.45
N PRO A 439 40.02 -20.61 4.03
CA PRO A 439 41.28 -21.08 3.47
C PRO A 439 41.36 -22.61 3.58
N TYR A 440 41.55 -23.27 2.44
CA TYR A 440 41.93 -24.67 2.33
C TYR A 440 43.17 -24.95 3.20
N MET A 441 43.02 -25.76 4.25
CA MET A 441 44.17 -26.30 4.98
C MET A 441 44.90 -27.33 4.10
N GLU A 442 46.08 -26.96 3.60
CA GLU A 442 47.02 -27.89 2.97
C GLU A 442 47.44 -28.99 3.96
N GLN A 443 47.13 -30.24 3.61
CA GLN A 443 47.65 -31.42 4.28
C GLN A 443 49.15 -31.55 4.02
N SER A 444 49.95 -31.38 5.08
CA SER A 444 51.39 -31.61 5.05
C SER A 444 51.67 -33.11 5.11
N THR A 445 52.28 -33.63 4.05
CA THR A 445 52.85 -34.97 3.98
C THR A 445 54.01 -35.13 4.97
N VAL A 446 53.91 -36.10 5.89
CA VAL A 446 55.08 -36.73 6.53
C VAL A 446 54.84 -38.24 6.56
N GLY A 447 55.50 -38.94 5.64
CA GLY A 447 55.63 -40.39 5.65
C GLY A 447 57.07 -40.78 5.95
N THR A 448 57.26 -41.43 7.10
CA THR A 448 58.37 -42.32 7.53
C THR A 448 57.94 -42.85 8.91
N GLY A 449 57.90 -44.11 9.32
CA GLY A 449 58.34 -45.42 8.84
C GLY A 449 58.45 -46.32 10.08
N ASN A 450 58.16 -47.62 9.96
CA ASN A 450 58.32 -48.72 10.95
C ASN A 450 57.52 -48.57 12.28
N ASP A 451 56.87 -49.58 12.85
CA ASP A 451 56.88 -51.05 12.77
C ASP A 451 55.44 -51.61 12.75
#